data_AF-A0A7X2UXL9-F1
#
_entry.id   AF-A0A7X2UXL9-F1
#
_cell.length_a   1.000
_cell.length_b   1.000
_cell.length_c   1.000
_cell.angle_alpha   90.00
_cell.angle_beta   90.00
_cell.angle_gamma   90.00
#
_symmetry.space_group_name_H-M   'P 1'
#
loop_
_entity.id
_entity.type
_entity.pdbx_description
1 polymer ?
#
loop_
_entity_poly.entity_id
_entity_poly.type
_entity_poly.pdbx_seq_one_letter_code
_entity_poly.pdbx_strand_id
1 'polypeptide(L)'
;MNTLTEQIKELVEEAEFQMLAHADICSWVAAVARAIARDAESGGGRDVPALTDLVKYFDDSGRATLDDAFEQFKKIASLVPAPQISQSENVARESGVAGHES
;
A
#
# COMPACT_ATOMS: atom_id res chain seq x y z
N MET A 1 -24.42 -4.47 -11.34
CA MET A 1 -23.66 -3.32 -10.80
C MET A 1 -22.89 -3.81 -9.59
N ASN A 2 -21.60 -4.16 -9.75
CA ASN A 2 -20.70 -4.54 -8.66
C ASN A 2 -19.21 -4.25 -9.01
N THR A 3 -18.96 -3.41 -10.02
CA THR A 3 -17.63 -3.25 -10.63
C THR A 3 -16.62 -2.49 -9.77
N LEU A 4 -17.08 -1.57 -8.93
CA LEU A 4 -16.20 -0.79 -8.05
C LEU A 4 -15.64 -1.65 -6.90
N THR A 5 -16.49 -2.50 -6.31
CA THR A 5 -16.08 -3.42 -5.23
C THR A 5 -15.06 -4.44 -5.73
N GLU A 6 -15.26 -4.99 -6.93
CA GLU A 6 -14.28 -5.89 -7.56
C GLU A 6 -12.96 -5.16 -7.88
N GLN A 7 -13.00 -3.92 -8.39
CA GLN A 7 -11.78 -3.13 -8.64
C GLN A 7 -11.00 -2.80 -7.36
N ILE A 8 -11.70 -2.46 -6.27
CA ILE A 8 -11.05 -2.22 -4.98
C ILE A 8 -10.41 -3.51 -4.47
N LYS A 9 -11.09 -4.66 -4.63
CA LYS A 9 -10.58 -5.96 -4.21
C LYS A 9 -9.31 -6.33 -4.97
N GLU A 10 -9.29 -6.20 -6.30
CA GLU A 10 -8.10 -6.47 -7.12
C GLU A 10 -6.91 -5.60 -6.70
N LEU A 11 -7.13 -4.29 -6.47
CA LEU A 11 -6.06 -3.38 -6.02
C LEU A 11 -5.53 -3.72 -4.62
N VAL A 12 -6.40 -4.19 -3.71
CA VAL A 12 -5.98 -4.60 -2.36
C VAL A 12 -5.18 -5.90 -2.42
N GLU A 13 -5.64 -6.89 -3.18
CA GLU A 13 -4.96 -8.18 -3.33
C GLU A 13 -3.56 -8.01 -3.94
N GLU A 14 -3.43 -7.16 -4.97
CA GLU A 14 -2.14 -6.89 -5.58
C GLU A 14 -1.24 -6.07 -4.65
N ALA A 15 -1.75 -5.07 -3.93
CA ALA A 15 -0.96 -4.35 -2.94
C ALA A 15 -0.46 -5.26 -1.80
N GLU A 16 -1.30 -6.18 -1.33
CA GLU A 16 -0.92 -7.19 -0.34
C GLU A 16 0.18 -8.11 -0.87
N PHE A 17 0.03 -8.62 -2.11
CA PHE A 17 1.05 -9.43 -2.76
C PHE A 17 2.39 -8.69 -2.86
N GLN A 18 2.39 -7.43 -3.28
CA GLN A 18 3.60 -6.63 -3.39
C GLN A 18 4.27 -6.39 -2.04
N MET A 19 3.50 -6.17 -0.97
CA MET A 19 4.02 -6.06 0.39
C MET A 19 4.67 -7.36 0.88
N LEU A 20 4.04 -8.51 0.61
CA LEU A 20 4.58 -9.82 0.98
C LEU A 20 5.87 -10.12 0.21
N ALA A 21 5.89 -9.87 -1.10
CA ALA A 21 7.08 -10.03 -1.92
C ALA A 21 8.24 -9.14 -1.41
N HIS A 22 7.93 -7.90 -1.00
CA HIS A 22 8.93 -7.01 -0.43
C HIS A 22 9.46 -7.51 0.93
N ALA A 23 8.60 -8.08 1.77
CA ALA A 23 9.04 -8.69 3.04
C ALA A 23 10.00 -9.87 2.81
N ASP A 24 9.77 -10.67 1.78
CA ASP A 24 10.67 -11.76 1.38
C ASP A 24 12.02 -11.22 0.89
N ILE A 25 12.01 -10.17 0.06
CA ILE A 25 13.25 -9.52 -0.41
C ILE A 25 14.07 -8.99 0.77
N CYS A 26 13.44 -8.32 1.74
CA CYS A 26 14.10 -7.86 2.96
C CYS A 26 14.73 -9.04 3.73
N SER A 27 14.03 -10.17 3.80
CA SER A 27 14.53 -11.38 4.45
C SER A 27 15.74 -11.97 3.72
N TRP A 28 15.75 -11.95 2.39
CA TRP A 28 16.88 -12.39 1.56
C TRP A 28 18.09 -11.47 1.74
N VAL A 29 17.92 -10.15 1.68
CA VAL A 29 19.01 -9.19 1.89
C VAL A 29 19.59 -9.32 3.29
N ALA A 30 18.76 -9.51 4.31
CA ALA A 30 19.21 -9.77 5.67
C ALA A 30 19.97 -11.11 5.80
N ALA A 31 19.64 -12.12 5.00
CA ALA A 31 20.42 -13.36 4.94
C ALA A 31 21.78 -13.15 4.27
N VAL A 32 21.85 -12.38 3.17
CA VAL A 32 23.12 -12.03 2.51
C VAL A 32 24.03 -11.24 3.44
N ALA A 33 23.50 -10.25 4.17
CA ALA A 33 24.27 -9.50 5.16
C ALA A 33 24.89 -10.40 6.25
N ARG A 34 24.11 -11.38 6.75
CA ARG A 34 24.62 -12.39 7.70
C ARG A 34 25.69 -13.29 7.09
N ALA A 35 25.57 -13.64 5.81
CA ALA A 35 26.57 -14.43 5.10
C ALA A 35 27.88 -13.64 4.93
N ILE A 36 27.80 -12.37 4.55
CA ILE A 36 28.95 -11.45 4.47
C ILE A 36 29.67 -11.36 5.81
N ALA A 37 28.92 -11.13 6.90
CA ALA A 37 29.51 -11.02 8.24
C ALA A 37 30.26 -12.31 8.64
N ARG A 38 29.65 -13.48 8.40
CA ARG A 38 30.29 -14.77 8.69
C ARG A 38 31.52 -15.04 7.84
N ASP A 39 31.48 -14.73 6.56
CA ASP A 39 32.63 -14.91 5.67
C ASP A 39 33.78 -13.96 6.06
N ALA A 40 33.48 -12.72 6.42
CA ALA A 40 34.48 -11.78 6.93
C ALA A 40 35.13 -12.26 8.24
N GLU A 41 34.34 -12.84 9.16
CA GLU A 41 34.83 -13.31 10.46
C GLU A 41 35.61 -14.64 10.37
N SER A 42 35.13 -15.59 9.56
CA SER A 42 35.60 -16.99 9.59
C SER A 42 36.05 -17.56 8.24
N GLY A 43 35.59 -16.98 7.13
CA GLY A 43 35.94 -17.39 5.77
C GLY A 43 37.12 -16.62 5.15
N GLY A 44 37.64 -15.61 5.86
CA GLY A 44 38.72 -14.74 5.37
C GLY A 44 38.27 -13.70 4.35
N GLY A 45 36.95 -13.43 4.27
CA GLY A 45 36.37 -12.40 3.41
C GLY A 45 36.42 -12.72 1.91
N ARG A 46 36.56 -14.01 1.54
CA ARG A 46 36.73 -14.44 0.14
C ARG A 46 35.48 -14.16 -0.70
N ASP A 47 34.31 -14.37 -0.12
CA ASP A 47 33.03 -14.32 -0.81
C ASP A 47 32.33 -12.95 -0.64
N VAL A 48 32.84 -12.09 0.25
CA VAL A 48 32.36 -10.72 0.45
C VAL A 48 32.17 -9.94 -0.87
N PRO A 49 33.12 -9.94 -1.84
CA PRO A 49 32.93 -9.21 -3.09
C PRO A 49 31.74 -9.73 -3.91
N ALA A 50 31.62 -11.05 -4.06
CA ALA A 50 30.55 -11.68 -4.82
C ALA A 50 29.16 -11.47 -4.17
N LEU A 51 29.09 -11.56 -2.83
CA LEU A 51 27.86 -11.31 -2.08
C LEU A 51 27.45 -9.83 -2.14
N THR A 52 28.42 -8.92 -2.16
CA THR A 52 28.15 -7.48 -2.31
C THR A 52 27.63 -7.16 -3.72
N ASP A 53 28.21 -7.77 -4.76
CA ASP A 53 27.72 -7.60 -6.14
C ASP A 53 26.33 -8.20 -6.34
N LEU A 54 25.99 -9.28 -5.63
CA LEU A 54 24.62 -9.81 -5.61
C LEU A 54 23.62 -8.80 -5.02
N VAL A 55 23.98 -8.08 -3.94
CA VAL A 55 23.12 -7.03 -3.37
C VAL A 55 22.94 -5.87 -4.34
N LYS A 56 24.01 -5.43 -5.03
CA LYS A 56 23.90 -4.38 -6.07
C LYS A 56 22.96 -4.79 -7.19
N TYR A 57 23.06 -6.03 -7.67
CA TYR A 57 22.14 -6.53 -8.69
C TYR A 57 20.67 -6.49 -8.23
N PHE A 58 20.39 -6.80 -6.96
CA PHE A 58 19.05 -6.68 -6.42
C PHE A 58 18.55 -5.22 -6.40
N ASP A 59 19.42 -4.27 -6.04
CA ASP A 59 19.12 -2.83 -6.06
C ASP A 59 18.86 -2.31 -7.48
N ASP A 60 19.78 -2.61 -8.42
CA ASP A 60 19.72 -2.21 -9.83
C ASP A 60 18.49 -2.78 -10.55
N SER A 61 18.00 -3.94 -10.11
CA SER A 61 16.82 -4.57 -10.71
C SER A 61 15.52 -3.82 -10.43
N GLY A 62 15.51 -2.84 -9.51
CA GLY A 62 14.33 -2.04 -9.16
C GLY A 62 13.16 -2.85 -8.59
N ARG A 63 13.34 -4.14 -8.34
CA ARG A 63 12.28 -5.09 -7.96
C ARG A 63 11.80 -4.95 -6.52
N ALA A 64 12.30 -3.97 -5.78
CA ALA A 64 12.18 -3.89 -4.34
C ALA A 64 11.77 -2.51 -3.83
N THR A 65 10.99 -1.73 -4.56
CA THR A 65 10.40 -0.51 -3.98
C THR A 65 8.94 -0.76 -3.59
N LEU A 66 8.60 -0.38 -2.36
CA LEU A 66 7.20 -0.38 -1.88
C LEU A 66 6.32 0.64 -2.63
N ASP A 67 6.91 1.42 -3.55
CA ASP A 67 6.26 2.50 -4.28
C ASP A 67 5.06 1.99 -5.08
N ASP A 68 5.16 0.82 -5.72
CA ASP A 68 4.05 0.25 -6.49
C ASP A 68 2.86 -0.12 -5.59
N ALA A 69 3.12 -0.63 -4.38
CA ALA A 69 2.07 -0.95 -3.41
C ALA A 69 1.41 0.33 -2.90
N PHE A 70 2.20 1.38 -2.61
CA PHE A 70 1.67 2.69 -2.22
C PHE A 70 0.86 3.38 -3.33
N GLU A 71 1.26 3.24 -4.60
CA GLU A 71 0.47 3.74 -5.72
C GLU A 71 -0.90 3.05 -5.82
N GLN A 72 -0.99 1.76 -5.49
CA GLN A 72 -2.27 1.05 -5.46
C GLN A 72 -3.16 1.50 -4.30
N PHE A 73 -2.59 1.71 -3.12
CA PHE A 73 -3.33 2.30 -2.00
C PHE A 73 -3.81 3.72 -2.30
N LYS A 74 -3.03 4.55 -3.01
CA LYS A 74 -3.47 5.88 -3.46
C LYS A 74 -4.63 5.78 -4.46
N LYS A 75 -4.61 4.82 -5.39
CA LYS A 75 -5.73 4.56 -6.30
C LYS A 75 -6.99 4.16 -5.54
N ILE A 76 -6.89 3.26 -4.56
CA ILE A 76 -8.01 2.89 -3.69
C ILE A 76 -8.56 4.13 -2.96
N ALA A 77 -7.70 4.96 -2.38
CA ALA A 77 -8.11 6.18 -1.69
C ALA A 77 -8.86 7.17 -2.60
N SER A 78 -8.54 7.20 -3.91
CA SER A 78 -9.25 8.02 -4.89
C SER A 78 -10.61 7.44 -5.33
N LEU A 79 -10.81 6.13 -5.16
CA LEU A 79 -12.02 5.40 -5.56
C LEU A 79 -13.08 5.34 -4.45
N VAL A 80 -12.69 5.53 -3.19
CA VAL A 80 -13.61 5.57 -2.04
C VAL A 80 -14.10 7.02 -1.85
N PRO A 81 -15.39 7.33 -2.08
CA PRO A 81 -15.92 8.66 -1.80
C PRO A 81 -15.74 8.99 -0.31
N ALA A 82 -15.25 10.19 0.01
CA ALA A 82 -15.24 10.69 1.38
C ALA A 82 -16.67 10.57 1.96
N PRO A 83 -16.84 10.19 3.24
CA PRO A 83 -18.16 10.00 3.82
C PRO A 83 -18.97 11.29 3.70
N GLN A 84 -19.89 11.37 2.74
CA GLN A 84 -20.82 12.47 2.66
C GLN A 84 -21.81 12.28 3.80
N ILE A 85 -21.64 13.03 4.88
CA ILE A 85 -22.66 13.20 5.90
C ILE A 85 -23.90 13.69 5.15
N SER A 86 -24.88 12.81 4.98
CA SER A 86 -26.18 13.16 4.42
C SER A 86 -26.86 14.10 5.41
N GLN A 87 -26.67 15.42 5.23
CA GLN A 87 -27.54 16.39 5.87
C GLN A 87 -28.91 16.22 5.23
N SER A 88 -29.77 15.51 5.95
CA SER A 88 -31.17 15.28 5.60
C SER A 88 -31.83 16.59 5.20
N GLU A 89 -32.20 16.66 3.94
CA GLU A 89 -32.99 17.71 3.33
C GLU A 89 -34.39 17.71 3.98
N ASN A 90 -34.61 18.52 5.01
CA ASN A 90 -35.94 18.70 5.59
C ASN A 90 -36.65 19.87 4.88
N VAL A 91 -37.17 19.60 3.68
CA VAL A 91 -38.14 20.48 3.01
C VAL A 91 -39.53 19.97 3.33
N ALA A 92 -40.22 20.66 4.24
CA ALA A 92 -41.68 20.68 4.28
C ALA A 92 -42.14 22.14 4.19
N ARG A 93 -42.62 22.50 3.00
CA ARG A 93 -43.27 23.77 2.65
C ARG A 93 -44.69 23.82 3.22
N GLU A 94 -45.03 24.99 3.78
CA GLU A 94 -46.29 25.73 3.60
C GLU A 94 -47.66 25.11 3.96
N SER A 95 -48.34 25.68 4.98
CA SER A 95 -49.72 26.24 4.92
C SER A 95 -50.39 26.26 6.30
N GLY A 96 -50.89 27.42 6.73
CA GLY A 96 -51.75 27.52 7.92
C GLY A 96 -51.95 28.93 8.47
N VAL A 97 -52.68 29.76 7.71
CA VAL A 97 -53.28 31.01 8.18
C VAL A 97 -54.12 30.78 9.44
N ALA A 98 -53.91 31.56 10.49
CA ALA A 98 -54.94 31.85 11.50
C ALA A 98 -54.65 33.20 12.16
N GLY A 99 -55.46 34.20 11.83
CA GLY A 99 -55.53 35.44 12.60
C GLY A 99 -56.16 35.20 13.97
N HIS A 100 -55.86 36.08 14.93
CA HIS A 100 -56.77 36.37 16.02
C HIS A 100 -56.52 37.78 16.55
N GLU A 101 -57.50 38.65 16.31
CA GLU A 101 -57.72 39.91 17.00
C GLU A 101 -58.19 39.63 18.43
N SER A 102 -57.65 40.34 19.42
CA SER A 102 -58.36 41.00 20.54
C SER A 102 -57.36 41.70 21.45
#